data_AF-A0A2D4JNB4-F1
#
_entry.id   AF-A0A2D4JNB4-F1
#
_cell.length_a   1.000
_cell.length_b   1.000
_cell.length_c   1.000
_cell.angle_alpha   90.00
_cell.angle_beta   90.00
_cell.angle_gamma   90.00
#
_symmetry.space_group_name_H-M   'P 1'
#
loop_
_entity.id
_entity.type
_entity.pdbx_description
1 polymer ?
#
loop_
_entity_poly.entity_id
_entity_poly.type
_entity_poly.pdbx_seq_one_letter_code
_entity_poly.pdbx_strand_id
1 'polypeptide(L)'
;GDAKGPYIQRMSSSELDLHGEHCDSGLMQLEVPLLRAQIRGSRLLDALRMYRQGYPDHMAFAEFRRRFDVLAPHLTKKHGRHYIVTDEKRAAEELLQSLELEQSCYQMGWSRVLFRAGTLTKLEEQRDKQLCRSITLFQAACRGFLARQHFKKRKIQDLAIRCVQKNIKKNKGVKGWPWWKLFTTVRPLIEVQLTEDQIRCKDEEIQQLKGRLEKAEKERNELRLSSDRLESKVAELTSELTDERNTGESASQLLDAETAERLRAEKEMKDLQAKYDALKKQMDSMEMEVMEARLIRAAELNG
;
A
#
# COMPACT_ATOMS: atom_id res chain seq x y z
N GLY A 1 1.44 -48.84 14.04
CA GLY A 1 1.18 -48.46 15.44
C GLY A 1 2.25 -47.51 15.88
N ASP A 2 2.00 -46.49 16.68
CA ASP A 2 0.78 -46.13 17.38
C ASP A 2 0.78 -44.62 17.62
N ALA A 3 -0.42 -44.05 17.59
CA ALA A 3 -0.73 -42.78 18.21
C ALA A 3 -1.36 -43.07 19.58
N LYS A 4 -1.01 -42.29 20.61
CA LYS A 4 -1.95 -41.72 21.60
C LYS A 4 -1.22 -40.91 22.66
N GLY A 5 -1.73 -39.70 22.87
CA GLY A 5 -1.31 -38.75 23.90
C GLY A 5 -1.78 -39.13 25.31
N PRO A 6 -1.35 -38.35 26.33
CA PRO A 6 -1.46 -38.74 27.73
C PRO A 6 -2.85 -38.49 28.33
N TYR A 7 -3.18 -39.38 29.25
CA TYR A 7 -4.39 -39.49 30.05
C TYR A 7 -4.53 -38.36 31.10
N ILE A 8 -5.77 -37.90 31.26
CA ILE A 8 -6.23 -37.11 32.41
C ILE A 8 -6.59 -38.09 33.53
N GLN A 9 -5.91 -37.99 34.68
CA GLN A 9 -6.24 -38.76 35.87
C GLN A 9 -6.82 -37.82 36.94
N ARG A 10 -8.12 -38.02 37.25
CA ARG A 10 -8.78 -37.45 38.43
C ARG A 10 -8.12 -38.00 39.69
N MET A 11 -7.72 -37.13 40.60
CA MET A 11 -7.31 -37.50 41.96
C MET A 11 -8.36 -37.05 42.97
N SER A 12 -8.64 -37.99 43.86
CA SER A 12 -9.70 -38.01 44.88
C SER A 12 -9.39 -37.09 46.05
N SER A 13 -10.46 -36.61 46.69
CA SER A 13 -10.44 -35.94 47.98
C SER A 13 -10.07 -36.93 49.09
N SER A 14 -8.94 -36.71 49.76
CA SER A 14 -8.71 -37.08 51.16
C SER A 14 -7.30 -36.68 51.59
N GLU A 15 -7.22 -36.16 52.82
CA GLU A 15 -6.03 -35.92 53.67
C GLU A 15 -5.59 -34.46 53.78
N LEU A 16 -6.34 -33.80 54.69
CA LEU A 16 -5.83 -32.77 55.59
C LEU A 16 -4.79 -33.42 56.50
N ASP A 17 -3.57 -32.87 56.55
CA ASP A 17 -2.88 -32.71 57.83
C ASP A 17 -1.93 -31.51 57.79
N LEU A 18 -2.05 -30.72 58.86
CA LEU A 18 -1.42 -29.44 59.09
C LEU A 18 0.02 -29.64 59.60
N HIS A 19 0.99 -28.98 58.98
CA HIS A 19 2.05 -28.33 59.76
C HIS A 19 2.57 -27.08 59.07
N GLY A 20 2.61 -26.01 59.85
CA GLY A 20 2.69 -24.64 59.38
C GLY A 20 4.09 -24.23 58.97
N GLU A 21 4.15 -23.53 57.86
CA GLU A 21 5.03 -22.40 57.71
C GLU A 21 4.17 -21.15 57.61
N HIS A 22 4.40 -20.24 58.56
CA HIS A 22 3.91 -18.87 58.56
C HIS A 22 4.37 -18.18 57.27
N CYS A 23 3.57 -18.24 56.21
CA CYS A 23 3.67 -17.32 55.10
C CYS A 23 2.78 -16.12 55.44
N ASP A 24 3.41 -14.96 55.63
CA ASP A 24 2.78 -13.69 55.97
C ASP A 24 1.38 -13.52 55.37
N SER A 25 0.36 -13.50 56.24
CA SER A 25 -1.00 -13.03 55.93
C SER A 25 -1.06 -11.51 55.62
N GLY A 26 0.08 -10.89 55.27
CA GLY A 26 0.21 -9.53 54.76
C GLY A 26 0.05 -9.41 53.24
N LEU A 27 -0.19 -10.51 52.52
CA LEU A 27 -0.47 -10.49 51.08
C LEU A 27 -1.90 -9.98 50.81
N MET A 28 -1.99 -8.66 50.66
CA MET A 28 -3.13 -7.88 50.17
C MET A 28 -4.43 -8.03 50.96
N GLN A 29 -4.48 -7.39 52.13
CA GLN A 29 -5.76 -7.07 52.76
C GLN A 29 -6.52 -6.10 51.84
N LEU A 30 -7.48 -6.64 51.07
CA LEU A 30 -8.25 -5.85 50.12
C LEU A 30 -9.23 -4.95 50.86
N GLU A 31 -8.94 -3.66 50.91
CA GLU A 31 -9.85 -2.67 51.47
C GLU A 31 -11.08 -2.48 50.56
N VAL A 32 -12.11 -3.29 50.79
CA VAL A 32 -13.37 -3.26 50.03
C VAL A 32 -14.02 -1.85 49.96
N PRO A 33 -14.02 -1.02 51.02
CA PRO A 33 -14.53 0.35 50.93
C PRO A 33 -13.71 1.22 49.96
N LEU A 34 -12.37 1.16 50.05
CA LEU A 34 -11.46 1.89 49.17
C LEU A 34 -11.61 1.44 47.72
N LEU A 35 -11.65 0.13 47.46
CA LEU A 35 -11.87 -0.41 46.11
C LEU A 35 -13.21 0.05 45.53
N ARG A 36 -14.30 0.04 46.31
CA ARG A 36 -15.60 0.56 45.86
C ARG A 36 -15.55 2.05 45.54
N ALA A 37 -14.85 2.84 46.35
CA ALA A 37 -14.64 4.26 46.10
C ALA A 37 -13.81 4.46 44.81
N GLN A 38 -12.75 3.68 44.59
CA GLN A 38 -11.93 3.70 43.39
C GLN A 38 -12.72 3.33 42.13
N ILE A 39 -13.51 2.24 42.16
CA ILE A 39 -14.34 1.80 41.01
C ILE A 39 -15.40 2.86 40.64
N ARG A 40 -16.01 3.51 41.64
CA ARG A 40 -16.97 4.58 41.40
C ARG A 40 -16.30 5.87 40.94
N GLY A 41 -15.20 6.27 41.59
CA GLY A 41 -14.44 7.47 41.27
C GLY A 41 -13.83 7.42 39.87
N SER A 42 -13.39 6.24 39.43
CA SER A 42 -12.91 5.98 38.06
C SER A 42 -14.02 5.80 37.02
N ARG A 43 -15.30 5.77 37.44
CA ARG A 43 -16.48 5.55 36.58
C ARG A 43 -16.42 4.27 35.73
N LEU A 44 -15.71 3.24 36.21
CA LEU A 44 -15.55 1.97 35.49
C LEU A 44 -16.90 1.28 35.23
N LEU A 45 -17.85 1.39 36.16
CA LEU A 45 -19.19 0.82 35.97
C LEU A 45 -19.97 1.50 34.85
N ASP A 46 -19.83 2.82 34.70
CA ASP A 46 -20.48 3.58 33.62
C ASP A 46 -19.87 3.24 32.26
N ALA A 47 -18.53 3.14 32.20
CA ALA A 47 -17.81 2.69 31.01
C ALA A 47 -18.22 1.25 30.62
N LEU A 48 -18.32 0.34 31.59
CA LEU A 48 -18.77 -1.04 31.34
C LEU A 48 -20.22 -1.08 30.88
N ARG A 49 -21.09 -0.21 31.42
CA ARG A 49 -22.48 -0.09 30.99
C ARG A 49 -22.56 0.41 29.55
N MET A 50 -21.80 1.44 29.19
CA MET A 50 -21.68 1.92 27.81
C MET A 50 -21.18 0.82 26.87
N TYR A 51 -20.17 0.04 27.28
CA TYR A 51 -19.65 -1.07 26.48
C TYR A 51 -20.69 -2.17 26.24
N ARG A 52 -21.47 -2.53 27.28
CA ARG A 52 -22.51 -3.59 27.18
C ARG A 52 -23.77 -3.16 26.42
N GLN A 53 -24.17 -1.90 26.59
CA GLN A 53 -25.40 -1.37 25.98
C GLN A 53 -25.16 -0.78 24.59
N GLY A 54 -23.94 -0.32 24.31
CA GLY A 54 -23.54 0.28 23.05
C GLY A 54 -22.95 -0.71 22.06
N TYR A 55 -22.28 -0.12 21.06
CA TYR A 55 -21.63 -0.81 19.95
C TYR A 55 -20.15 -0.41 19.94
N PRO A 56 -19.32 -1.07 20.78
CA PRO A 56 -17.93 -0.66 20.98
C PRO A 56 -17.07 -0.85 19.72
N ASP A 57 -17.40 -1.84 18.89
CA ASP A 57 -16.66 -2.18 17.68
C ASP A 57 -17.30 -1.51 16.47
N HIS A 58 -16.50 -1.06 15.51
CA HIS A 58 -17.02 -0.41 14.31
C HIS A 58 -16.07 -0.50 13.12
N MET A 59 -16.62 -0.42 11.91
CA MET A 59 -15.85 -0.57 10.67
C MET A 59 -16.48 0.23 9.53
N ALA A 60 -15.65 0.80 8.64
CA ALA A 60 -16.14 1.46 7.44
C ALA A 60 -16.81 0.46 6.49
N PHE A 61 -17.82 0.90 5.71
CA PHE A 61 -18.58 0.03 4.82
C PHE A 61 -17.68 -0.69 3.79
N ALA A 62 -16.79 0.05 3.12
CA ALA A 62 -15.81 -0.51 2.18
C ALA A 62 -14.94 -1.61 2.81
N GLU A 63 -14.54 -1.43 4.06
CA GLU A 63 -13.67 -2.36 4.77
C GLU A 63 -14.43 -3.60 5.20
N PHE A 64 -15.62 -3.43 5.79
CA PHE A 64 -16.50 -4.52 6.17
C PHE A 64 -16.78 -5.45 4.98
N ARG A 65 -17.18 -4.86 3.86
CA ARG A 65 -17.46 -5.59 2.62
C ARG A 65 -16.23 -6.37 2.15
N ARG A 66 -15.09 -5.70 1.97
CA ARG A 66 -13.84 -6.37 1.52
C ARG A 66 -13.40 -7.50 2.45
N ARG A 67 -13.59 -7.35 3.76
CA ARG A 67 -13.18 -8.37 4.75
C ARG A 67 -14.13 -9.56 4.81
N PHE A 68 -15.43 -9.35 4.68
CA PHE A 68 -16.45 -10.37 4.96
C PHE A 68 -17.23 -10.85 3.73
N ASP A 69 -17.03 -10.27 2.54
CA ASP A 69 -17.64 -10.74 1.27
C ASP A 69 -17.40 -12.24 1.00
N VAL A 70 -16.29 -12.80 1.49
CA VAL A 70 -15.96 -14.22 1.36
C VAL A 70 -16.96 -15.14 2.08
N LEU A 71 -17.66 -14.64 3.10
CA LEU A 71 -18.69 -15.36 3.83
C LEU A 71 -20.00 -15.48 3.03
N ALA A 72 -20.22 -14.60 2.05
CA ALA A 72 -21.39 -14.62 1.17
C ALA A 72 -20.99 -14.74 -0.32
N PRO A 73 -20.51 -15.91 -0.79
CA PRO A 73 -20.03 -16.10 -2.16
C PRO A 73 -21.09 -15.88 -3.24
N HIS A 74 -22.37 -15.92 -2.89
CA HIS A 74 -23.48 -15.71 -3.82
C HIS A 74 -23.66 -14.22 -4.15
N LEU A 75 -23.37 -13.31 -3.22
CA LEU A 75 -23.44 -11.86 -3.45
C LEU A 75 -22.29 -11.36 -4.32
N THR A 76 -21.09 -11.90 -4.11
CA THR A 76 -19.90 -11.56 -4.91
C THR A 76 -20.01 -12.00 -6.37
N LYS A 77 -20.76 -13.09 -6.65
CA LYS A 77 -21.05 -13.54 -8.02
C LYS A 77 -22.04 -12.66 -8.76
N LYS A 78 -23.03 -12.09 -8.06
CA LYS A 78 -24.07 -11.22 -8.67
C LYS A 78 -23.52 -9.88 -9.14
N HIS A 79 -22.59 -9.29 -8.38
CA HIS A 79 -22.07 -7.96 -8.66
C HIS A 79 -20.83 -7.95 -9.59
N GLY A 80 -20.18 -9.10 -9.78
CA GLY A 80 -18.94 -9.21 -10.56
C GLY A 80 -17.71 -8.68 -9.81
N ARG A 81 -16.52 -9.19 -10.14
CA ARG A 81 -15.25 -8.85 -9.44
C ARG A 81 -14.82 -7.38 -9.60
N HIS A 82 -15.49 -6.63 -10.47
CA HIS A 82 -15.17 -5.25 -10.84
C HIS A 82 -16.35 -4.29 -10.58
N TYR A 83 -17.20 -4.59 -9.60
CA TYR A 83 -18.29 -3.70 -9.22
C TYR A 83 -17.72 -2.44 -8.56
N ILE A 84 -17.72 -1.33 -9.29
CA ILE A 84 -17.61 0.01 -8.69
C ILE A 84 -18.91 0.20 -7.92
N VAL A 85 -18.86 -0.04 -6.61
CA VAL A 85 -20.03 0.07 -5.74
C VAL A 85 -20.43 1.55 -5.68
N THR A 86 -21.56 1.90 -6.31
CA THR A 86 -22.10 3.27 -6.27
C THR A 86 -22.64 3.64 -4.88
N ASP A 87 -23.04 2.64 -4.07
CA ASP A 87 -23.52 2.83 -2.70
C ASP A 87 -22.96 1.75 -1.75
N GLU A 88 -21.89 2.09 -1.04
CA GLU A 88 -21.22 1.16 -0.10
C GLU A 88 -22.11 0.79 1.09
N LYS A 89 -23.01 1.69 1.48
CA LYS A 89 -23.90 1.47 2.62
C LYS A 89 -24.91 0.38 2.28
N ARG A 90 -25.56 0.46 1.11
CA ARG A 90 -26.50 -0.59 0.64
C ARG A 90 -25.81 -1.93 0.51
N ALA A 91 -24.61 -1.97 -0.07
CA ALA A 91 -23.86 -3.21 -0.22
C ALA A 91 -23.49 -3.85 1.13
N ALA A 92 -23.15 -3.02 2.13
CA ALA A 92 -22.91 -3.51 3.50
C ALA A 92 -24.21 -4.03 4.16
N GLU A 93 -25.36 -3.39 3.93
CA GLU A 93 -26.67 -3.87 4.42
C GLU A 93 -27.06 -5.22 3.81
N GLU A 94 -26.92 -5.38 2.49
CA GLU A 94 -27.16 -6.66 1.82
C GLU A 94 -26.25 -7.76 2.34
N LEU A 95 -24.97 -7.44 2.56
CA LEU A 95 -24.03 -8.40 3.15
C LEU A 95 -24.46 -8.79 4.57
N LEU A 96 -24.81 -7.83 5.42
CA LEU A 96 -25.29 -8.10 6.79
C LEU A 96 -26.56 -8.97 6.80
N GLN A 97 -27.49 -8.72 5.88
CA GLN A 97 -28.69 -9.55 5.71
C GLN A 97 -28.34 -10.99 5.32
N SER A 98 -27.37 -11.18 4.42
CA SER A 98 -26.93 -12.51 4.01
C SER A 98 -26.14 -13.29 5.07
N LEU A 99 -25.56 -12.59 6.05
CA LEU A 99 -24.82 -13.19 7.16
C LEU A 99 -25.74 -13.68 8.30
N GLU A 100 -27.06 -13.47 8.18
CA GLU A 100 -28.09 -13.91 9.15
C GLU A 100 -27.77 -13.51 10.60
N LEU A 101 -27.14 -12.35 10.79
CA LEU A 101 -26.85 -11.81 12.11
C LEU A 101 -28.13 -11.30 12.77
N GLU A 102 -28.25 -11.51 14.08
CA GLU A 102 -29.34 -10.93 14.85
C GLU A 102 -29.28 -9.39 14.77
N GLN A 103 -30.42 -8.76 14.47
CA GLN A 103 -30.50 -7.31 14.26
C GLN A 103 -30.09 -6.48 15.48
N SER A 104 -30.10 -7.07 16.68
CA SER A 104 -29.64 -6.44 17.93
C SER A 104 -28.11 -6.35 18.04
N CYS A 105 -27.37 -7.14 17.24
CA CYS A 105 -25.92 -7.29 17.31
C CYS A 105 -25.14 -6.27 16.48
N TYR A 106 -25.81 -5.52 15.61
CA TYR A 106 -25.20 -4.47 14.78
C TYR A 106 -26.15 -3.28 14.59
N GLN A 107 -25.58 -2.14 14.20
CA GLN A 107 -26.33 -0.95 13.78
C GLN A 107 -25.65 -0.28 12.58
N MET A 108 -26.45 0.28 11.70
CA MET A 108 -25.98 1.04 10.55
C MET A 108 -25.77 2.51 10.94
N GLY A 109 -24.53 2.97 10.93
CA GLY A 109 -24.19 4.38 11.08
C GLY A 109 -24.28 5.14 9.76
N TRP A 110 -23.75 6.37 9.77
CA TRP A 110 -23.69 7.23 8.58
C TRP A 110 -22.64 6.75 7.57
N SER A 111 -21.47 6.32 8.04
CA SER A 111 -20.32 5.90 7.22
C SER A 111 -19.71 4.56 7.66
N ARG A 112 -20.26 3.94 8.71
CA ARG A 112 -19.69 2.77 9.39
C ARG A 112 -20.78 1.82 9.86
N VAL A 113 -20.45 0.53 9.89
CA VAL A 113 -21.22 -0.48 10.63
C VAL A 113 -20.70 -0.48 12.07
N LEU A 114 -21.62 -0.48 13.02
CA LEU A 114 -21.36 -0.56 14.45
C LEU A 114 -21.74 -1.96 14.93
N PHE A 115 -20.93 -2.58 15.78
CA PHE A 115 -21.12 -3.94 16.26
C PHE A 115 -21.15 -4.00 17.78
N ARG A 116 -22.01 -4.86 18.31
CA ARG A 116 -21.93 -5.24 19.72
C ARG A 116 -20.65 -6.02 19.98
N ALA A 117 -20.21 -5.96 21.23
CA ALA A 117 -19.04 -6.68 21.72
C ALA A 117 -19.07 -8.16 21.31
N GLY A 118 -18.01 -8.61 20.64
CA GLY A 118 -17.82 -10.00 20.23
C GLY A 118 -18.53 -10.41 18.93
N THR A 119 -19.41 -9.59 18.36
CA THR A 119 -20.01 -9.87 17.03
C THR A 119 -18.94 -9.86 15.94
N LEU A 120 -18.04 -8.87 15.97
CA LEU A 120 -16.97 -8.76 14.98
C LEU A 120 -16.00 -9.95 15.06
N THR A 121 -15.62 -10.36 16.28
CA THR A 121 -14.77 -11.54 16.51
C THR A 121 -15.39 -12.81 15.94
N LYS A 122 -16.69 -13.03 16.15
CA LYS A 122 -17.41 -14.18 15.58
C LYS A 122 -17.37 -14.19 14.05
N LEU A 123 -17.54 -13.02 13.42
CA LEU A 123 -17.43 -12.89 11.96
C LEU A 123 -16.01 -13.20 11.47
N GLU A 124 -14.97 -12.76 12.18
CA GLU A 124 -13.58 -13.08 11.86
C GLU A 124 -13.29 -14.58 11.98
N GLU A 125 -13.78 -15.24 13.03
CA GLU A 125 -13.65 -16.69 13.17
C GLU A 125 -14.34 -17.47 12.04
N GLN A 126 -15.54 -17.05 11.63
CA GLN A 126 -16.23 -17.65 10.49
C GLN A 126 -15.42 -17.45 9.20
N ARG A 127 -14.88 -16.24 8.99
CA ARG A 127 -14.07 -15.91 7.81
C ARG A 127 -12.83 -16.79 7.77
N ASP A 128 -12.14 -16.93 8.90
CA ASP A 128 -10.92 -17.72 9.01
C ASP A 128 -11.20 -19.20 8.74
N LYS A 129 -12.29 -19.77 9.27
CA LYS A 129 -12.71 -21.15 8.94
C LYS A 129 -12.88 -21.37 7.44
N GLN A 130 -13.55 -20.43 6.74
CA GLN A 130 -13.76 -20.52 5.30
C GLN A 130 -12.45 -20.35 4.52
N LEU A 131 -11.59 -19.42 4.95
CA LEU A 131 -10.32 -19.13 4.31
C LEU A 131 -9.30 -20.26 4.52
N CYS A 132 -9.27 -20.89 5.70
CA CYS A 132 -8.38 -22.00 6.03
C CYS A 132 -8.45 -23.11 4.98
N ARG A 133 -9.65 -23.52 4.55
CA ARG A 133 -9.81 -24.56 3.52
C ARG A 133 -9.13 -24.17 2.20
N SER A 134 -9.35 -22.94 1.74
CA SER A 134 -8.76 -22.43 0.50
C SER A 134 -7.24 -22.33 0.61
N ILE A 135 -6.72 -21.85 1.74
CA ILE A 135 -5.28 -21.78 2.01
C ILE A 135 -4.68 -23.19 2.03
N THR A 136 -5.29 -24.16 2.70
CA THR A 136 -4.77 -25.54 2.73
C THR A 136 -4.68 -26.15 1.34
N LEU A 137 -5.71 -25.97 0.49
CA LEU A 137 -5.69 -26.45 -0.89
C LEU A 137 -4.59 -25.76 -1.72
N PHE A 138 -4.46 -24.45 -1.59
CA PHE A 138 -3.40 -23.69 -2.25
C PHE A 138 -2.00 -24.18 -1.82
N GLN A 139 -1.78 -24.32 -0.51
CA GLN A 139 -0.51 -24.80 0.00
C GLN A 139 -0.21 -26.24 -0.46
N ALA A 140 -1.22 -27.12 -0.50
CA ALA A 140 -1.06 -28.48 -1.02
C ALA A 140 -0.67 -28.47 -2.51
N ALA A 141 -1.28 -27.60 -3.32
CA ALA A 141 -0.91 -27.42 -4.72
C ALA A 141 0.53 -26.93 -4.88
N CYS A 142 0.95 -25.93 -4.11
CA CYS A 142 2.32 -25.41 -4.11
C CYS A 142 3.34 -26.49 -3.69
N ARG A 143 3.10 -27.17 -2.57
CA ARG A 143 3.97 -28.26 -2.09
C ARG A 143 4.05 -29.39 -3.10
N GLY A 144 2.92 -29.76 -3.71
CA GLY A 144 2.88 -30.77 -4.77
C GLY A 144 3.67 -30.36 -6.02
N PHE A 145 3.57 -29.09 -6.44
CA PHE A 145 4.36 -28.56 -7.56
C PHE A 145 5.86 -28.64 -7.28
N LEU A 146 6.30 -28.15 -6.11
CA LEU A 146 7.72 -28.21 -5.70
C LEU A 146 8.21 -29.65 -5.62
N ALA A 147 7.45 -30.56 -5.02
CA ALA A 147 7.81 -31.97 -4.92
C ALA A 147 8.02 -32.61 -6.30
N ARG A 148 7.15 -32.31 -7.28
CA ARG A 148 7.31 -32.79 -8.66
C ARG A 148 8.56 -32.22 -9.35
N GLN A 149 8.89 -30.95 -9.13
CA GLN A 149 10.12 -30.36 -9.67
C GLN A 149 11.37 -31.03 -9.07
N HIS A 150 11.41 -31.21 -7.75
CA HIS A 150 12.49 -31.92 -7.08
C HIS A 150 12.59 -33.38 -7.55
N PHE A 151 11.47 -34.07 -7.74
CA PHE A 151 11.45 -35.44 -8.24
C PHE A 151 12.02 -35.54 -9.67
N LYS A 152 11.65 -34.63 -10.58
CA LYS A 152 12.23 -34.59 -11.94
C LYS A 152 13.75 -34.46 -11.90
N LYS A 153 14.27 -33.54 -11.08
CA LYS A 153 15.72 -33.37 -10.88
C LYS A 153 16.38 -34.64 -10.34
N ARG A 154 15.82 -35.24 -9.28
CA ARG A 154 16.35 -36.49 -8.71
C ARG A 154 16.31 -37.65 -9.69
N LYS A 155 15.25 -37.78 -10.50
CA LYS A 155 15.15 -38.83 -11.52
C LYS A 155 16.27 -38.75 -12.55
N ILE A 156 16.60 -37.55 -13.01
CA ILE A 156 17.72 -37.33 -13.95
C ILE A 156 19.05 -37.66 -13.27
N GLN A 157 19.26 -37.18 -12.04
CA GLN A 157 20.47 -37.46 -11.28
C GLN A 157 20.66 -38.96 -11.02
N ASP A 158 19.61 -39.66 -10.62
CA ASP A 158 19.61 -41.10 -10.37
C ASP A 158 19.91 -41.90 -11.65
N LEU A 159 19.36 -41.49 -12.81
CA LEU A 159 19.72 -42.09 -14.09
C LEU A 159 21.20 -41.85 -14.44
N ALA A 160 21.70 -40.62 -14.26
CA ALA A 160 23.10 -40.29 -14.52
C ALA A 160 24.04 -41.08 -13.61
N ILE A 161 23.74 -41.18 -12.32
CA ILE A 161 24.48 -41.98 -11.34
C ILE A 161 24.54 -43.44 -11.79
N ARG A 162 23.39 -44.04 -12.16
CA ARG A 162 23.35 -45.42 -12.67
C ARG A 162 24.20 -45.61 -13.93
N CYS A 163 24.12 -44.68 -14.89
CA CYS A 163 24.93 -44.72 -16.10
C CYS A 163 26.43 -44.68 -15.79
N VAL A 164 26.87 -43.74 -14.96
CA VAL A 164 28.28 -43.60 -14.56
C VAL A 164 28.77 -44.83 -13.80
N GLN A 165 28.01 -45.31 -12.81
CA GLN A 165 28.36 -46.51 -12.04
C GLN A 165 28.48 -47.75 -12.93
N LYS A 166 27.53 -47.94 -13.87
CA LYS A 166 27.59 -49.03 -14.85
C LYS A 166 28.83 -48.93 -15.73
N ASN A 167 29.16 -47.73 -16.19
CA ASN A 167 30.34 -47.48 -17.03
C ASN A 167 31.64 -47.76 -16.27
N ILE A 168 31.76 -47.29 -15.01
CA ILE A 168 32.90 -47.60 -14.14
C ILE A 168 33.06 -49.12 -13.96
N LYS A 169 31.97 -49.85 -13.70
CA LYS A 169 32.01 -51.30 -13.53
C LYS A 169 32.47 -52.01 -14.81
N LYS A 170 31.98 -51.57 -15.98
CA LYS A 170 32.43 -52.10 -17.28
C LYS A 170 33.90 -51.76 -17.56
N ASN A 171 34.32 -50.52 -17.33
CA ASN A 171 35.71 -50.10 -17.51
C ASN A 171 36.66 -50.88 -16.59
N LYS A 172 36.30 -51.13 -15.33
CA LYS A 172 37.08 -51.99 -14.43
C LYS A 172 37.30 -53.40 -15.01
N GLY A 173 36.30 -53.97 -15.68
CA GLY A 173 36.43 -55.29 -16.33
C GLY A 173 37.27 -55.28 -17.61
N VAL A 174 37.35 -54.16 -18.32
CA VAL A 174 37.99 -54.06 -19.63
C VAL A 174 39.40 -53.45 -19.56
N LYS A 175 39.71 -52.62 -18.55
CA LYS A 175 40.99 -51.90 -18.42
C LYS A 175 42.23 -52.81 -18.42
N GLY A 176 42.10 -54.03 -17.91
CA GLY A 176 43.19 -55.02 -17.89
C GLY A 176 43.40 -55.75 -19.23
N TRP A 177 42.41 -55.73 -20.14
CA TRP A 177 42.37 -56.53 -21.36
C TRP A 177 43.40 -56.03 -22.39
N PRO A 178 44.28 -56.89 -22.95
CA PRO A 178 45.35 -56.47 -23.86
C PRO A 178 44.85 -55.72 -25.10
N TRP A 179 43.72 -56.16 -25.70
CA TRP A 179 43.12 -55.49 -26.86
C TRP A 179 42.63 -54.08 -26.54
N TRP A 180 42.08 -53.86 -25.35
CA TRP A 180 41.69 -52.52 -24.90
C TRP A 180 42.90 -51.61 -24.71
N LYS A 181 43.99 -52.13 -24.10
CA LYS A 181 45.24 -51.38 -23.95
C LYS A 181 45.79 -50.95 -25.31
N LEU A 182 45.91 -51.89 -26.26
CA LEU A 182 46.34 -51.61 -27.63
C LEU A 182 45.49 -50.52 -28.30
N PHE A 183 44.17 -50.63 -28.21
CA PHE A 183 43.25 -49.63 -28.75
C PHE A 183 43.47 -48.25 -28.12
N THR A 184 43.57 -48.18 -26.79
CA THR A 184 43.78 -46.89 -26.09
C THR A 184 45.15 -46.27 -26.33
N THR A 185 46.18 -47.06 -26.63
CA THR A 185 47.52 -46.54 -26.96
C THR A 185 47.62 -46.09 -28.41
N VAL A 186 46.96 -46.79 -29.34
CA VAL A 186 47.06 -46.50 -30.77
C VAL A 186 46.09 -45.38 -31.18
N ARG A 187 44.88 -45.32 -30.61
CA ARG A 187 43.85 -44.34 -30.99
C ARG A 187 44.31 -42.87 -30.95
N PRO A 188 45.03 -42.38 -29.91
CA PRO A 188 45.51 -41.00 -29.88
C PRO A 188 46.59 -40.69 -30.93
N LEU A 189 47.33 -41.69 -31.40
CA LEU A 189 48.36 -41.53 -32.45
C LEU A 189 47.74 -41.35 -33.85
N ILE A 190 46.44 -41.58 -33.97
CA ILE A 190 45.67 -41.30 -35.18
C ILE A 190 45.21 -39.84 -35.08
N GLU A 191 46.14 -38.90 -35.30
CA GLU A 191 46.03 -37.44 -35.09
C GLU A 191 44.84 -36.75 -35.79
N VAL A 192 44.22 -37.41 -36.77
CA VAL A 192 43.19 -36.81 -37.64
C VAL A 192 41.84 -36.60 -36.90
N GLN A 193 41.49 -37.44 -35.92
CA GLN A 193 40.19 -37.32 -35.24
C GLN A 193 40.18 -36.23 -34.14
N LEU A 194 41.33 -35.95 -33.52
CA LEU A 194 41.43 -34.91 -32.48
C LEU A 194 41.41 -33.49 -33.07
N THR A 195 41.93 -33.30 -34.28
CA THR A 195 41.91 -32.01 -34.97
C THR A 195 40.50 -31.65 -35.46
N GLU A 196 39.73 -32.61 -35.99
CA GLU A 196 38.33 -32.36 -36.39
C GLU A 196 37.43 -31.97 -35.22
N ASP A 197 37.52 -32.69 -34.08
CA ASP A 197 36.74 -32.36 -32.89
C ASP A 197 37.14 -30.99 -32.30
N GLN A 198 38.43 -30.64 -32.31
CA GLN A 198 38.90 -29.32 -31.89
C GLN A 198 38.42 -28.20 -32.80
N ILE A 199 38.46 -28.40 -34.13
CA ILE A 199 37.93 -27.46 -35.12
C ILE A 199 36.42 -27.28 -34.91
N ARG A 200 35.66 -28.37 -34.74
CA ARG A 200 34.22 -28.29 -34.49
C ARG A 200 33.90 -27.52 -33.20
N CYS A 201 34.62 -27.77 -32.10
CA CYS A 201 34.42 -27.01 -30.86
C CYS A 201 34.74 -25.52 -31.04
N LYS A 202 35.81 -25.19 -31.78
CA LYS A 202 36.16 -23.81 -32.10
C LYS A 202 35.11 -23.15 -33.00
N ASP A 203 34.55 -23.87 -33.96
CA ASP A 203 33.49 -23.38 -34.84
C ASP A 203 32.18 -23.10 -34.07
N GLU A 204 31.80 -23.98 -33.14
CA GLU A 204 30.67 -23.76 -32.23
C GLU A 204 30.88 -22.52 -31.34
N GLU A 205 32.10 -22.34 -30.80
CA GLU A 205 32.47 -21.17 -30.01
C GLU A 205 32.41 -19.89 -30.86
N ILE A 206 32.93 -19.92 -32.09
CA ILE A 206 32.86 -18.81 -33.04
C ILE A 206 31.39 -18.48 -33.37
N GLN A 207 30.54 -19.47 -33.62
CA GLN A 207 29.12 -19.26 -33.87
C GLN A 207 28.41 -18.62 -32.67
N GLN A 208 28.70 -19.08 -31.45
CA GLN A 208 28.15 -18.49 -30.23
C GLN A 208 28.62 -17.03 -30.05
N LEU A 209 29.90 -16.74 -30.28
CA LEU A 209 30.44 -15.38 -30.19
C LEU A 209 29.83 -14.46 -31.26
N LYS A 210 29.69 -14.94 -32.50
CA LYS A 210 29.01 -14.20 -33.58
C LYS A 210 27.56 -13.88 -33.20
N GLY A 211 26.81 -14.85 -32.67
CA GLY A 211 25.44 -14.62 -32.23
C GLY A 211 25.33 -13.65 -31.05
N ARG A 212 26.30 -13.64 -30.13
CA ARG A 212 26.35 -12.65 -29.03
C ARG A 212 26.69 -11.25 -29.55
N LEU A 213 27.63 -11.15 -30.49
CA LEU A 213 28.01 -9.89 -31.12
C LEU A 213 26.82 -9.26 -31.85
N GLU A 214 26.11 -10.04 -32.68
CA GLU A 214 24.96 -9.56 -33.43
C GLU A 214 23.84 -9.04 -32.51
N LYS A 215 23.59 -9.72 -31.39
CA LYS A 215 22.62 -9.26 -30.38
C LYS A 215 23.06 -7.94 -29.74
N ALA A 216 24.31 -7.85 -29.31
CA ALA A 216 24.86 -6.63 -28.72
C ALA A 216 24.85 -5.44 -29.70
N GLU A 217 25.12 -5.69 -30.99
CA GLU A 217 25.05 -4.67 -32.02
C GLU A 217 23.62 -4.16 -32.26
N LYS A 218 22.62 -5.06 -32.26
CA LYS A 218 21.20 -4.68 -32.35
C LYS A 218 20.78 -3.84 -31.15
N GLU A 219 21.09 -4.28 -29.93
CA GLU A 219 20.79 -3.55 -28.69
C GLU A 219 21.45 -2.16 -28.68
N ARG A 220 22.73 -2.07 -29.08
CA ARG A 220 23.43 -0.78 -29.21
C ARG A 220 22.74 0.15 -30.20
N ASN A 221 22.31 -0.37 -31.35
CA ASN A 221 21.64 0.45 -32.37
C ASN A 221 20.27 0.95 -31.88
N GLU A 222 19.50 0.09 -31.19
CA GLU A 222 18.22 0.47 -30.57
C GLU A 222 18.39 1.55 -29.49
N LEU A 223 19.38 1.37 -28.61
CA LEU A 223 19.73 2.36 -27.58
C LEU A 223 20.17 3.69 -28.20
N ARG A 224 20.97 3.65 -29.28
CA ARG A 224 21.38 4.87 -29.99
C ARG A 224 20.17 5.63 -30.55
N LEU A 225 19.27 4.93 -31.25
CA LEU A 225 18.04 5.52 -31.77
C LEU A 225 17.15 6.07 -30.65
N SER A 226 17.14 5.44 -29.48
CA SER A 226 16.41 5.94 -28.32
C SER A 226 17.07 7.20 -27.73
N SER A 227 18.39 7.26 -27.67
CA SER A 227 19.14 8.45 -27.21
C SER A 227 18.84 9.63 -28.11
N ASP A 228 18.96 9.46 -29.43
CA ASP A 228 18.72 10.52 -30.42
C ASP A 228 17.30 11.10 -30.29
N ARG A 229 16.29 10.25 -30.01
CA ARG A 229 14.90 10.67 -29.77
C ARG A 229 14.72 11.43 -28.45
N LEU A 230 15.38 10.98 -27.39
CA LEU A 230 15.31 11.65 -26.08
C LEU A 230 16.02 12.99 -26.12
N GLU A 231 17.18 13.07 -26.76
CA GLU A 231 17.92 14.31 -26.98
C GLU A 231 17.07 15.33 -27.76
N SER A 232 16.37 14.88 -28.81
CA SER A 232 15.44 15.73 -29.56
C SER A 232 14.31 16.27 -28.68
N LYS A 233 13.68 15.42 -27.85
CA LYS A 233 12.63 15.84 -26.89
C LYS A 233 13.15 16.80 -25.83
N VAL A 234 14.37 16.58 -25.34
CA VAL A 234 15.01 17.49 -24.37
C VAL A 234 15.24 18.84 -25.02
N ALA A 235 15.69 18.89 -26.27
CA ALA A 235 15.86 20.14 -27.00
C ALA A 235 14.52 20.87 -27.20
N GLU A 236 13.47 20.17 -27.62
CA GLU A 236 12.11 20.71 -27.77
C GLU A 236 11.58 21.29 -26.45
N LEU A 237 11.57 20.51 -25.38
CA LEU A 237 11.09 20.95 -24.06
C LEU A 237 11.92 22.10 -23.49
N THR A 238 13.22 22.13 -23.78
CA THR A 238 14.09 23.24 -23.36
C THR A 238 13.70 24.52 -24.09
N SER A 239 13.40 24.45 -25.39
CA SER A 239 12.89 25.58 -26.17
C SER A 239 11.54 26.07 -25.67
N GLU A 240 10.57 25.16 -25.48
CA GLU A 240 9.24 25.50 -24.93
C GLU A 240 9.36 26.18 -23.56
N LEU A 241 10.22 25.64 -22.68
CA LEU A 241 10.46 26.21 -21.37
C LEU A 241 11.12 27.59 -21.44
N THR A 242 12.00 27.85 -22.40
CA THR A 242 12.56 29.19 -22.61
C THR A 242 11.50 30.16 -23.11
N ASP A 243 10.62 29.73 -24.01
CA ASP A 243 9.54 30.56 -24.54
C ASP A 243 8.54 30.92 -23.43
N GLU A 244 8.11 29.95 -22.61
CA GLU A 244 7.24 30.18 -21.45
C GLU A 244 7.87 31.10 -20.39
N ARG A 245 9.19 31.02 -20.21
CA ARG A 245 9.90 31.96 -19.33
C ARG A 245 9.87 33.37 -19.88
N ASN A 246 10.10 33.53 -21.18
CA ASN A 246 10.10 34.84 -21.83
C ASN A 246 8.70 35.47 -21.84
N THR A 247 7.64 34.67 -22.08
CA THR A 247 6.25 35.14 -21.99
C THR A 247 5.88 35.51 -20.56
N GLY A 248 6.28 34.71 -19.56
CA GLY A 248 6.08 35.00 -18.15
C GLY A 248 6.80 36.27 -17.69
N GLU A 249 8.04 36.47 -18.13
CA GLU A 249 8.81 37.68 -17.85
C GLU A 249 8.17 38.91 -18.50
N SER A 250 7.74 38.81 -19.76
CA SER A 250 7.03 39.90 -20.45
C SER A 250 5.72 40.27 -19.75
N ALA A 251 4.95 39.27 -19.30
CA ALA A 251 3.71 39.49 -18.54
C ALA A 251 3.99 40.15 -17.18
N SER A 252 5.06 39.75 -16.48
CA SER A 252 5.47 40.37 -15.22
C SER A 252 5.85 41.85 -15.42
N GLN A 253 6.61 42.16 -16.47
CA GLN A 253 6.99 43.55 -16.80
C GLN A 253 5.76 44.42 -17.09
N LEU A 254 4.77 43.89 -17.83
CA LEU A 254 3.50 44.59 -18.06
C LEU A 254 2.72 44.83 -16.78
N LEU A 255 2.65 43.84 -15.88
CA LEU A 255 1.99 43.98 -14.59
C LEU A 255 2.68 45.04 -13.71
N ASP A 256 4.01 45.06 -13.68
CA ASP A 256 4.79 46.07 -12.96
C ASP A 256 4.58 47.49 -13.54
N ALA A 257 4.45 47.61 -14.86
CA ALA A 257 4.11 48.88 -15.51
C ALA A 257 2.69 49.36 -15.14
N GLU A 258 1.69 48.49 -15.27
CA GLU A 258 0.29 48.78 -14.92
C GLU A 258 0.13 49.14 -13.43
N THR A 259 0.81 48.41 -12.54
CA THR A 259 0.79 48.74 -11.10
C THR A 259 1.42 50.10 -10.81
N ALA A 260 2.49 50.47 -11.52
CA ALA A 260 3.11 51.79 -11.40
C ALA A 260 2.20 52.92 -11.94
N GLU A 261 1.49 52.69 -13.05
CA GLU A 261 0.50 53.64 -13.58
C GLU A 261 -0.70 53.80 -12.65
N ARG A 262 -1.24 52.69 -12.13
CA ARG A 262 -2.30 52.72 -11.12
C ARG A 262 -1.88 53.52 -9.89
N LEU A 263 -0.66 53.35 -9.39
CA LEU A 263 -0.15 54.11 -8.26
C LEU A 263 -0.04 55.62 -8.57
N ARG A 264 0.37 55.98 -9.80
CA ARG A 264 0.42 57.39 -10.26
C ARG A 264 -0.99 57.99 -10.32
N ALA A 265 -1.93 57.30 -10.96
CA ALA A 265 -3.32 57.72 -11.05
C ALA A 265 -3.98 57.84 -9.66
N GLU A 266 -3.71 56.92 -8.73
CA GLU A 266 -4.19 57.00 -7.35
C GLU A 266 -3.64 58.23 -6.60
N LYS A 267 -2.38 58.64 -6.87
CA LYS A 267 -1.81 59.88 -6.33
C LYS A 267 -2.49 61.12 -6.93
N GLU A 268 -2.62 61.17 -8.25
CA GLU A 268 -3.30 62.28 -8.95
C GLU A 268 -4.76 62.43 -8.52
N MET A 269 -5.48 61.32 -8.33
CA MET A 269 -6.84 61.30 -7.81
C MET A 269 -6.90 61.90 -6.39
N LYS A 270 -5.96 61.54 -5.50
CA LYS A 270 -5.88 62.12 -4.15
C LYS A 270 -5.57 63.61 -4.20
N ASP A 271 -4.66 64.05 -5.07
CA ASP A 271 -4.32 65.47 -5.24
C ASP A 271 -5.50 66.28 -5.79
N LEU A 272 -6.23 65.74 -6.78
CA LEU A 272 -7.45 66.34 -7.31
C LEU A 272 -8.56 66.38 -6.27
N GLN A 273 -8.74 65.33 -5.46
CA GLN A 273 -9.69 65.30 -4.36
C GLN A 273 -9.36 66.39 -3.33
N ALA A 274 -8.08 66.52 -2.95
CA ALA A 274 -7.64 67.57 -2.03
C ALA A 274 -7.89 68.98 -2.60
N LYS A 275 -7.65 69.20 -3.90
CA LYS A 275 -7.98 70.46 -4.59
C LYS A 275 -9.49 70.72 -4.62
N TYR A 276 -10.30 69.71 -4.91
CA TYR A 276 -11.75 69.81 -4.91
C TYR A 276 -12.27 70.19 -3.53
N ASP A 277 -11.80 69.52 -2.48
CA ASP A 277 -12.20 69.81 -1.09
C ASP A 277 -11.78 71.23 -0.67
N ALA A 278 -10.62 71.71 -1.13
CA ALA A 278 -10.17 73.09 -0.88
C ALA A 278 -11.04 74.13 -1.61
N LEU A 279 -11.32 73.92 -2.90
CA LEU A 279 -12.22 74.78 -3.69
C LEU A 279 -13.63 74.78 -3.12
N LYS A 280 -14.12 73.64 -2.65
CA LYS A 280 -15.43 73.52 -2.00
C LYS A 280 -15.48 74.33 -0.70
N LYS A 281 -14.45 74.24 0.15
CA LYS A 281 -14.33 75.10 1.35
C LYS A 281 -14.30 76.58 1.00
N GLN A 282 -13.60 76.98 -0.07
CA GLN A 282 -13.59 78.37 -0.53
C GLN A 282 -14.98 78.82 -1.00
N MET A 283 -15.68 77.98 -1.75
CA MET A 283 -17.05 78.24 -2.20
C MET A 283 -18.00 78.39 -1.01
N ASP A 284 -17.96 77.45 -0.05
CA ASP A 284 -18.79 77.52 1.17
C ASP A 284 -18.48 78.78 1.99
N SER A 285 -17.21 79.20 2.06
CA SER A 285 -16.80 80.47 2.70
C SER A 285 -17.36 81.69 1.97
N MET A 286 -17.27 81.73 0.63
CA MET A 286 -17.85 82.81 -0.16
C MET A 286 -19.38 82.85 -0.04
N GLU A 287 -20.04 81.70 0.01
CA GLU A 287 -21.49 81.62 0.26
C GLU A 287 -21.86 82.18 1.64
N MET A 288 -21.06 81.88 2.67
CA MET A 288 -21.21 82.47 4.01
C MET A 288 -20.99 83.98 3.99
N GLU A 289 -19.95 84.50 3.34
CA GLU A 289 -19.70 85.94 3.18
C GLU A 289 -20.85 86.64 2.44
N VAL A 290 -21.39 86.01 1.39
CA VAL A 290 -22.56 86.53 0.66
C VAL A 290 -23.81 86.53 1.55
N MET A 291 -24.01 85.50 2.37
CA MET A 291 -25.09 85.46 3.36
C MET A 291 -24.93 86.54 4.43
N GLU A 292 -23.73 86.75 4.97
CA GLU A 292 -23.42 87.83 5.90
C GLU A 292 -23.66 89.22 5.27
N ALA A 293 -23.20 89.45 4.04
CA ALA A 293 -23.46 90.68 3.31
C ALA A 293 -24.96 90.92 3.05
N ARG A 294 -25.74 89.85 2.80
CA ARG A 294 -27.20 89.92 2.68
C ARG A 294 -27.86 90.26 4.02
N LEU A 295 -27.38 89.70 5.13
CA LEU A 295 -27.87 90.00 6.48
C LEU A 295 -27.53 91.42 6.92
N ILE A 296 -26.33 91.93 6.61
CA ILE A 296 -25.93 93.33 6.87
C ILE A 296 -26.85 94.28 6.08
N ARG A 297 -27.08 94.03 4.79
CA ARG A 297 -28.06 94.83 4.01
C ARG A 297 -29.48 94.75 4.58
N ALA A 298 -29.90 93.60 5.08
CA ALA A 298 -31.21 93.44 5.72
C ALA A 298 -31.30 94.13 7.09
N ALA A 299 -30.18 94.24 7.81
CA ALA A 299 -30.08 94.98 9.07
C ALA A 299 -30.04 96.50 8.84
N GLU A 300 -29.35 96.98 7.80
CA GLU A 300 -29.34 98.39 7.36
C GLU A 300 -30.71 98.88 6.83
N LEU A 301 -31.58 97.95 6.41
CA LEU A 301 -32.94 98.26 5.95
C LEU A 301 -34.01 98.25 7.07
N ASN A 302 -33.67 97.74 8.27
CA ASN A 302 -34.61 97.56 9.39
C ASN A 302 -34.26 98.37 10.65
N GLY A 303 -33.42 99.41 10.54
CA GLY A 303 -33.06 100.34 11.62
C GLY A 303 -33.12 101.79 11.18
#